data_AF-A0AAV5YPS5-F1
#
_entry.id   AF-A0AAV5YPS5-F1
#
_cell.length_a   1.000
_cell.length_b   1.000
_cell.length_c   1.000
_cell.angle_alpha   90.00
_cell.angle_beta   90.00
_cell.angle_gamma   90.00
#
_symmetry.space_group_name_H-M   'P 1'
#
loop_
_entity.id
_entity.type
_entity.pdbx_description
1 polymer ?
#
loop_
_entity_poly.entity_id
_entity_poly.type
_entity_poly.pdbx_seq_one_letter_code
_entity_poly.pdbx_strand_id
1 'polypeptide(L)'
;MLDRLNRIVSTLLALALVLSAAPADAQGTIKIMYTDPLSGPFAQVGDQNLQQFKYIIDYINGRGGALGRKFELVSFDNKSQPSEALLALKAATDQNIPVIMQCSGSNIAAALIEGVDKHNERNPTNRIVYVNCGAVATELTNEKCSYWHFRMDAHVGMKAETMVRALPKDVTRVYLLNQDYLFGQSVQRDVKTFLGKLRPDVKVVGDELIPLGKVKDFSPYITKIKASGAQALLTGNWGPDMTLLIKAGMDAGLDIRYYTMYAHLGGGATAIGPAGNGKVRSVMAFHENIAVETGKTDTEGWTRQFRSTHDFDFYAAGFRTIFEFLQAAMNKAGSADPVKFAAAMEGLTITDMLGHQVTMRKADHQILSEYFVGVFTKGVKYDSEKTGLGWKTETTVLPKDLDQPNTCNMKRPTS
;
A
#
# COMPACT_ATOMS: atom_id res chain seq x y z
N MET A 1 -54.37 -48.54 6.70
CA MET A 1 -53.44 -48.29 7.83
C MET A 1 -52.06 -47.79 7.37
N LEU A 2 -51.63 -48.09 6.13
CA LEU A 2 -50.36 -47.57 5.58
C LEU A 2 -50.37 -46.08 5.19
N ASP A 3 -51.52 -45.48 4.85
CA ASP A 3 -51.58 -44.05 4.46
C ASP A 3 -51.44 -43.06 5.62
N ARG A 4 -51.60 -43.52 6.87
CA ARG A 4 -51.39 -42.67 8.06
C ARG A 4 -49.92 -42.61 8.50
N LEU A 5 -49.08 -43.57 8.10
CA LEU A 5 -47.66 -43.58 8.44
C LEU A 5 -46.85 -42.63 7.55
N ASN A 6 -47.17 -42.54 6.25
CA ASN A 6 -46.48 -41.65 5.32
C ASN A 6 -46.74 -40.17 5.58
N ARG A 7 -47.89 -39.80 6.17
CA ARG A 7 -48.18 -38.40 6.55
C ARG A 7 -47.46 -37.94 7.82
N ILE A 8 -46.94 -38.85 8.65
CA ILE A 8 -46.19 -38.49 9.86
C ILE A 8 -44.69 -38.34 9.53
N VAL A 9 -44.17 -39.11 8.58
CA VAL A 9 -42.76 -39.00 8.12
C VAL A 9 -42.53 -37.74 7.27
N SER A 10 -43.53 -37.27 6.51
CA SER A 10 -43.42 -36.03 5.73
C SER A 10 -43.44 -34.75 6.58
N THR A 11 -43.90 -34.80 7.83
CA THR A 11 -43.98 -33.62 8.72
C THR A 11 -42.74 -33.49 9.62
N LEU A 12 -41.93 -34.56 9.76
CA LEU A 12 -40.68 -34.55 10.53
C LEU A 12 -39.44 -34.21 9.69
N LEU A 13 -39.51 -34.28 8.35
CA LEU A 13 -38.40 -33.91 7.47
C LEU A 13 -38.39 -32.41 7.09
N ALA A 14 -39.44 -31.66 7.43
CA ALA A 14 -39.52 -30.21 7.18
C ALA A 14 -38.94 -29.35 8.34
N LEU A 15 -38.54 -29.97 9.46
CA LEU A 15 -38.08 -29.26 10.67
C LEU A 15 -36.56 -29.30 10.87
N ALA A 16 -35.79 -29.88 9.93
CA ALA A 16 -34.34 -30.08 10.07
C ALA A 16 -33.47 -29.26 9.10
N LEU A 17 -34.05 -28.33 8.32
CA LEU A 17 -33.32 -27.48 7.37
C LEU A 17 -33.38 -25.98 7.67
N VAL A 18 -33.77 -25.61 8.89
CA VAL A 18 -33.63 -24.24 9.41
C VAL A 18 -32.51 -24.20 10.44
N LEU A 19 -31.32 -24.73 10.08
CA LEU A 19 -30.10 -24.36 10.78
C LEU A 19 -29.67 -22.97 10.29
N SER A 20 -30.24 -21.96 10.94
CA SER A 20 -29.53 -20.73 11.33
C SER A 20 -28.63 -20.09 10.27
N ALA A 21 -29.24 -19.51 9.23
CA ALA A 21 -28.75 -18.23 8.73
C ALA A 21 -29.12 -17.16 9.76
N ALA A 22 -28.29 -17.00 10.81
CA ALA A 22 -28.42 -15.82 11.66
C ALA A 22 -28.32 -14.58 10.76
N PRO A 23 -29.19 -13.56 10.92
CA PRO A 23 -29.04 -12.33 10.16
C PRO A 23 -27.62 -11.80 10.40
N ALA A 24 -26.89 -11.51 9.33
CA ALA A 24 -25.50 -11.01 9.37
C ALA A 24 -25.32 -9.80 10.31
N ASP A 25 -26.40 -9.05 10.57
CA ASP A 25 -26.40 -7.91 11.50
C ASP A 25 -26.30 -8.28 12.99
N ALA A 26 -26.53 -9.54 13.40
CA ALA A 26 -26.44 -9.94 14.81
C ALA A 26 -25.00 -10.20 15.31
N GLN A 27 -24.02 -10.36 14.40
CA GLN A 27 -22.63 -10.73 14.76
C GLN A 27 -21.69 -9.53 15.01
N GLY A 28 -22.16 -8.30 14.83
CA GLY A 28 -21.38 -7.06 15.02
C GLY A 28 -20.32 -6.81 13.93
N THR A 29 -19.81 -5.58 13.83
CA THR A 29 -18.78 -5.20 12.84
C THR A 29 -17.37 -5.58 13.29
N ILE A 30 -16.47 -5.78 12.34
CA ILE A 30 -15.01 -5.88 12.57
C ILE A 30 -14.45 -4.48 12.37
N LYS A 31 -14.25 -3.78 13.48
CA LYS A 31 -13.69 -2.43 13.48
C LYS A 31 -12.19 -2.49 13.19
N ILE A 32 -11.74 -1.55 12.38
CA ILE A 32 -10.34 -1.32 12.07
C ILE A 32 -10.08 0.16 12.32
N MET A 33 -9.11 0.44 13.19
CA MET A 33 -8.62 1.79 13.34
C MET A 33 -7.83 2.15 12.08
N TYR A 34 -8.15 3.27 11.46
CA TYR A 34 -7.36 3.84 10.40
C TYR A 34 -6.78 5.17 10.88
N THR A 35 -5.48 5.35 10.74
CA THR A 35 -4.86 6.65 11.00
C THR A 35 -3.89 7.02 9.91
N ASP A 36 -4.00 8.25 9.42
CA ASP A 36 -3.16 8.85 8.39
C ASP A 36 -3.32 10.38 8.46
N PRO A 37 -2.58 11.18 7.67
CA PRO A 37 -2.78 12.62 7.66
C PRO A 37 -4.11 12.96 7.00
N LEU A 38 -5.09 13.39 7.80
CA LEU A 38 -6.39 13.86 7.33
C LEU A 38 -6.52 15.40 7.42
N SER A 39 -5.49 16.05 7.97
CA SER A 39 -5.31 17.50 7.93
C SER A 39 -3.86 17.89 7.62
N GLY A 40 -3.64 19.18 7.37
CA GLY A 40 -2.32 19.72 7.03
C GLY A 40 -1.89 19.45 5.58
N PRO A 41 -0.60 19.67 5.26
CA PRO A 41 -0.12 19.66 3.87
C PRO A 41 -0.27 18.32 3.13
N PHE A 42 -0.40 17.22 3.87
CA PHE A 42 -0.52 15.87 3.32
C PHE A 42 -1.96 15.31 3.38
N ALA A 43 -2.95 16.12 3.78
CA ALA A 43 -4.34 15.69 3.95
C ALA A 43 -4.94 15.00 2.72
N GLN A 44 -4.60 15.49 1.52
CA GLN A 44 -5.07 14.91 0.26
C GLN A 44 -4.70 13.42 0.13
N VAL A 45 -3.52 13.02 0.59
CA VAL A 45 -3.06 11.62 0.52
C VAL A 45 -3.93 10.74 1.42
N GLY A 46 -4.14 11.14 2.68
CA GLY A 46 -4.95 10.38 3.62
C GLY A 46 -6.43 10.34 3.24
N ASP A 47 -6.97 11.43 2.69
CA ASP A 47 -8.36 11.51 2.22
C ASP A 47 -8.60 10.61 0.99
N GLN A 48 -7.72 10.64 -0.01
CA GLN A 48 -7.81 9.75 -1.17
C GLN A 48 -7.64 8.27 -0.78
N ASN A 49 -6.76 7.96 0.17
CA ASN A 49 -6.66 6.62 0.74
C ASN A 49 -7.98 6.21 1.40
N LEU A 50 -8.60 7.08 2.19
CA LEU A 50 -9.87 6.82 2.86
C LEU A 50 -11.02 6.58 1.86
N GLN A 51 -11.08 7.36 0.78
CA GLN A 51 -12.07 7.18 -0.29
C GLN A 51 -11.92 5.81 -0.98
N GLN A 52 -10.69 5.39 -1.31
CA GLN A 52 -10.42 4.08 -1.89
C GLN A 52 -10.72 2.94 -0.90
N PHE A 53 -10.38 3.10 0.39
CA PHE A 53 -10.72 2.10 1.39
C PHE A 53 -12.23 1.92 1.54
N LYS A 54 -13.01 3.00 1.57
CA LYS A 54 -14.48 2.92 1.62
C LYS A 54 -15.03 2.14 0.43
N TYR A 55 -14.56 2.47 -0.78
CA TYR A 55 -14.94 1.76 -2.00
C TYR A 55 -14.62 0.26 -1.95
N ILE A 56 -13.43 -0.11 -1.45
CA ILE A 56 -13.00 -1.50 -1.26
C ILE A 56 -13.83 -2.21 -0.20
N ILE A 57 -14.07 -1.56 0.94
CA ILE A 57 -14.83 -2.14 2.05
C ILE A 57 -16.27 -2.40 1.63
N ASP A 58 -16.90 -1.47 0.90
CA ASP A 58 -18.25 -1.68 0.36
C ASP A 58 -18.29 -2.91 -0.55
N TYR A 59 -17.29 -3.08 -1.41
CA TYR A 59 -17.15 -4.26 -2.26
C TYR A 59 -17.00 -5.57 -1.46
N ILE A 60 -16.13 -5.60 -0.45
CA ILE A 60 -15.88 -6.80 0.37
C ILE A 60 -17.07 -7.11 1.29
N ASN A 61 -17.69 -6.09 1.89
CA ASN A 61 -18.87 -6.22 2.75
C ASN A 61 -20.09 -6.68 1.96
N GLY A 62 -20.28 -6.21 0.73
CA GLY A 62 -21.33 -6.69 -0.17
C GLY A 62 -21.21 -8.18 -0.52
N ARG A 63 -20.03 -8.77 -0.31
CA ARG A 63 -19.73 -10.20 -0.49
C ARG A 63 -19.70 -10.98 0.83
N GLY A 64 -20.23 -10.41 1.91
CA GLY A 64 -20.40 -11.07 3.20
C GLY A 64 -19.32 -10.75 4.25
N GLY A 65 -18.31 -9.94 3.92
CA GLY A 65 -17.24 -9.59 4.86
C GLY A 65 -16.48 -10.82 5.38
N ALA A 66 -15.95 -10.75 6.60
CA ALA A 66 -15.23 -11.86 7.22
C ALA A 66 -16.08 -12.52 8.30
N LEU A 67 -16.19 -13.84 8.29
CA LEU A 67 -17.03 -14.61 9.21
C LEU A 67 -18.50 -14.19 9.20
N GLY A 68 -18.99 -13.61 8.10
CA GLY A 68 -20.34 -13.04 8.00
C GLY A 68 -20.46 -11.62 8.58
N ARG A 69 -19.36 -11.03 9.07
CA ARG A 69 -19.30 -9.70 9.70
C ARG A 69 -18.70 -8.67 8.74
N LYS A 70 -19.30 -7.48 8.72
CA LYS A 70 -18.83 -6.33 7.92
C LYS A 70 -17.59 -5.69 8.55
N PHE A 71 -16.64 -5.26 7.73
CA PHE A 71 -15.55 -4.36 8.12
C PHE A 71 -16.05 -2.92 8.27
N GLU A 72 -15.51 -2.20 9.24
CA GLU A 72 -15.82 -0.79 9.53
C GLU A 72 -14.53 -0.03 9.87
N LEU A 73 -14.27 1.10 9.19
CA LEU A 73 -13.13 1.97 9.55
C LEU A 73 -13.52 3.00 10.60
N VAL A 74 -12.69 3.09 11.63
CA VAL A 74 -12.71 4.18 12.60
C VAL A 74 -11.49 5.06 12.35
N SER A 75 -11.71 6.23 11.76
CA SER A 75 -10.64 7.09 11.24
C SER A 75 -10.15 8.12 12.27
N PHE A 76 -8.84 8.30 12.36
CA PHE A 76 -8.20 9.28 13.23
C PHE A 76 -7.12 10.06 12.46
N ASP A 77 -7.13 11.38 12.57
CA ASP A 77 -6.10 12.22 11.98
C ASP A 77 -4.80 12.18 12.79
N ASN A 78 -3.70 11.69 12.21
CA ASN A 78 -2.39 11.75 12.86
C ASN A 78 -1.59 13.01 12.51
N LYS A 79 -2.07 13.88 11.62
CA LYS A 79 -1.39 15.14 11.25
C LYS A 79 0.06 14.96 10.80
N SER A 80 0.42 13.80 10.26
CA SER A 80 1.80 13.39 9.95
C SER A 80 2.76 13.36 11.15
N GLN A 81 2.25 13.09 12.36
CA GLN A 81 3.01 13.11 13.61
C GLN A 81 2.91 11.77 14.37
N PRO A 82 4.04 11.19 14.81
CA PRO A 82 4.04 9.96 15.61
C PRO A 82 3.26 10.08 16.93
N SER A 83 3.33 11.23 17.60
CA SER A 83 2.62 11.49 18.85
C SER A 83 1.10 11.41 18.69
N GLU A 84 0.56 12.00 17.63
CA GLU A 84 -0.88 11.98 17.32
C GLU A 84 -1.33 10.57 16.92
N ALA A 85 -0.51 9.81 16.17
CA ALA A 85 -0.81 8.41 15.86
C ALA A 85 -0.85 7.53 17.13
N LEU A 86 0.00 7.78 18.12
CA LEU A 86 -0.02 7.08 19.40
C LEU A 86 -1.26 7.46 20.25
N LEU A 87 -1.75 8.70 20.16
CA LEU A 87 -3.03 9.08 20.76
C LEU A 87 -4.20 8.34 20.09
N ALA A 88 -4.17 8.22 18.77
CA ALA A 88 -5.16 7.45 18.03
C ALA A 88 -5.11 5.96 18.37
N LEU A 89 -3.91 5.39 18.53
CA LEU A 89 -3.72 4.02 19.01
C LEU A 89 -4.38 3.83 20.39
N LYS A 90 -4.12 4.75 21.33
CA LYS A 90 -4.74 4.71 22.66
C LYS A 90 -6.28 4.75 22.56
N ALA A 91 -6.82 5.67 21.77
CA ALA A 91 -8.27 5.81 21.59
C ALA A 91 -8.91 4.54 20.98
N ALA A 92 -8.20 3.85 20.09
CA ALA A 92 -8.63 2.60 19.49
C ALA A 92 -8.57 1.43 20.48
N THR A 93 -7.50 1.33 21.28
CA THR A 93 -7.38 0.30 22.31
C THR A 93 -8.40 0.47 23.43
N ASP A 94 -8.72 1.72 23.81
CA ASP A 94 -9.79 2.01 24.78
C ASP A 94 -11.18 1.55 24.28
N GLN A 95 -11.33 1.44 22.95
CA GLN A 95 -12.54 0.92 22.28
C GLN A 95 -12.46 -0.57 21.92
N ASN A 96 -11.40 -1.28 22.33
CA ASN A 96 -11.15 -2.68 21.99
C ASN A 96 -11.15 -2.96 20.47
N ILE A 97 -10.62 -2.03 19.67
CA ILE A 97 -10.49 -2.22 18.23
C ILE A 97 -9.32 -3.19 17.96
N PRO A 98 -9.56 -4.35 17.30
CA PRO A 98 -8.57 -5.43 17.20
C PRO A 98 -7.51 -5.22 16.11
N VAL A 99 -7.77 -4.34 15.15
CA VAL A 99 -6.89 -4.09 14.00
C VAL A 99 -6.58 -2.60 13.91
N ILE A 100 -5.31 -2.28 13.76
CA ILE A 100 -4.80 -0.93 13.48
C ILE A 100 -4.28 -0.91 12.05
N MET A 101 -4.57 0.16 11.32
CA MET A 101 -4.14 0.36 9.94
C MET A 101 -3.60 1.78 9.74
N GLN A 102 -2.43 1.88 9.11
CA GLN A 102 -1.75 3.14 8.83
C GLN A 102 -0.88 2.98 7.58
N CYS A 103 -0.85 4.00 6.71
CA CYS A 103 -0.16 3.93 5.41
C CYS A 103 0.98 4.94 5.31
N SER A 104 0.74 6.20 5.64
CA SER A 104 1.63 7.30 5.28
C SER A 104 2.58 7.66 6.41
N GLY A 105 3.88 7.47 6.19
CA GLY A 105 4.95 7.88 7.12
C GLY A 105 5.59 6.72 7.87
N SER A 106 6.82 6.36 7.49
CA SER A 106 7.55 5.25 8.12
C SER A 106 8.01 5.51 9.55
N ASN A 107 8.26 6.77 9.92
CA ASN A 107 8.50 7.17 11.31
C ASN A 107 7.26 6.98 12.20
N ILE A 108 6.05 7.15 11.63
CA ILE A 108 4.79 6.88 12.33
C ILE A 108 4.60 5.38 12.50
N ALA A 109 4.82 4.60 11.44
CA ALA A 109 4.78 3.14 11.51
C ALA A 109 5.75 2.58 12.55
N ALA A 110 7.00 3.07 12.60
CA ALA A 110 7.97 2.65 13.62
C ALA A 110 7.46 2.89 15.05
N ALA A 111 6.86 4.06 15.30
CA ALA A 111 6.28 4.37 16.61
C ALA A 111 5.05 3.49 16.93
N LEU A 112 4.21 3.21 15.93
CA LEU A 112 3.05 2.33 16.08
C LEU A 112 3.45 0.88 16.35
N ILE A 113 4.51 0.37 15.70
CA ILE A 113 5.07 -0.97 15.99
C ILE A 113 5.44 -1.05 17.48
N GLU A 114 6.24 -0.11 17.97
CA GLU A 114 6.65 -0.07 19.38
C GLU A 114 5.45 0.08 20.33
N GLY A 115 4.45 0.88 19.95
CA GLY A 115 3.22 1.07 20.71
C GLY A 115 2.37 -0.19 20.80
N VAL A 116 2.20 -0.89 19.68
CA VAL A 116 1.46 -2.15 19.57
C VAL A 116 2.16 -3.26 20.35
N ASP A 117 3.49 -3.36 20.27
CA ASP A 117 4.25 -4.35 21.04
C ASP A 117 4.07 -4.14 22.55
N LYS A 118 4.22 -2.89 23.02
CA LYS A 118 4.00 -2.54 24.44
C LYS A 118 2.56 -2.81 24.88
N HIS A 119 1.57 -2.54 24.02
CA HIS A 119 0.17 -2.86 24.30
C HIS A 119 -0.03 -4.37 24.43
N ASN A 120 0.47 -5.16 23.49
CA ASN A 120 0.28 -6.61 23.44
C ASN A 120 1.03 -7.37 24.54
N GLU A 121 2.17 -6.83 25.00
CA GLU A 121 2.90 -7.34 26.16
C GLU A 121 2.11 -7.12 27.46
N ARG A 122 1.51 -5.94 27.63
CA ARG A 122 0.74 -5.58 28.83
C ARG A 122 -0.66 -6.20 28.85
N ASN A 123 -1.23 -6.49 27.69
CA ASN A 123 -2.60 -6.95 27.53
C ASN A 123 -2.67 -8.29 26.77
N PRO A 124 -2.18 -9.41 27.34
CA PRO A 124 -2.10 -10.69 26.63
C PRO A 124 -3.46 -11.26 26.20
N THR A 125 -4.55 -10.83 26.86
CA THR A 125 -5.93 -11.22 26.53
C THR A 125 -6.67 -10.25 25.60
N ASN A 126 -6.04 -9.12 25.25
CA ASN A 126 -6.62 -8.09 24.38
C ASN A 126 -5.57 -7.52 23.43
N ARG A 127 -4.94 -8.43 22.69
CA ARG A 127 -3.90 -8.07 21.72
C ARG A 127 -4.51 -7.47 20.46
N ILE A 128 -3.72 -6.72 19.72
CA ILE A 128 -4.09 -6.09 18.45
C ILE A 128 -3.07 -6.41 17.37
N VAL A 129 -3.50 -6.35 16.10
CA VAL A 129 -2.62 -6.48 14.93
C VAL A 129 -2.51 -5.14 14.23
N TYR A 130 -1.29 -4.76 13.86
CA TYR A 130 -1.01 -3.62 13.01
C TYR A 130 -0.80 -4.07 11.55
N VAL A 131 -1.76 -3.71 10.70
CA VAL A 131 -1.72 -3.88 9.26
C VAL A 131 -1.17 -2.59 8.63
N ASN A 132 0.07 -2.63 8.23
CA ASN A 132 0.74 -1.51 7.57
C ASN A 132 0.39 -1.50 6.07
N CYS A 133 -0.30 -0.46 5.61
CA CYS A 133 -0.80 -0.34 4.23
C CYS A 133 0.09 0.43 3.27
N GLY A 134 1.19 1.05 3.72
CA GLY A 134 2.00 1.87 2.81
C GLY A 134 3.25 2.52 3.41
N ALA A 135 3.61 2.20 4.66
CA ALA A 135 4.82 2.71 5.28
C ALA A 135 5.97 1.74 4.98
N VAL A 136 6.85 2.13 4.06
CA VAL A 136 7.68 1.17 3.33
C VAL A 136 9.16 1.18 3.67
N ALA A 137 9.63 1.97 4.65
CA ALA A 137 11.04 1.91 5.06
C ALA A 137 11.47 0.45 5.31
N THR A 138 12.59 0.05 4.72
CA THR A 138 13.07 -1.35 4.72
C THR A 138 13.21 -1.89 6.14
N GLU A 139 13.62 -1.04 7.06
CA GLU A 139 13.80 -1.25 8.49
C GLU A 139 12.57 -1.89 9.16
N LEU A 140 11.35 -1.56 8.71
CA LEU A 140 10.11 -1.99 9.38
C LEU A 140 9.80 -3.49 9.27
N THR A 141 10.46 -4.26 8.38
CA THR A 141 10.48 -5.74 8.44
C THR A 141 11.89 -6.30 8.49
N ASN A 142 12.82 -5.49 8.99
CA ASN A 142 14.18 -5.90 9.28
C ASN A 142 14.40 -5.74 10.78
N GLU A 143 15.29 -4.84 11.20
CA GLU A 143 15.62 -4.65 12.61
C GLU A 143 14.48 -4.08 13.46
N LYS A 144 13.42 -3.52 12.85
CA LYS A 144 12.20 -3.07 13.52
C LYS A 144 11.00 -3.99 13.32
N CYS A 145 11.20 -5.21 12.81
CA CYS A 145 10.08 -6.12 12.60
C CYS A 145 9.42 -6.56 13.92
N SER A 146 8.13 -6.83 13.87
CA SER A 146 7.34 -7.34 14.99
C SER A 146 6.34 -8.38 14.51
N TYR A 147 6.09 -9.42 15.32
CA TYR A 147 5.06 -10.42 15.03
C TYR A 147 3.67 -9.78 14.87
N TRP A 148 3.41 -8.65 15.51
CA TRP A 148 2.11 -7.99 15.44
C TRP A 148 1.99 -7.01 14.27
N HIS A 149 3.06 -6.86 13.49
CA HIS A 149 3.12 -6.01 12.31
C HIS A 149 3.09 -6.84 11.04
N PHE A 150 2.19 -6.50 10.12
CA PHE A 150 2.10 -7.12 8.80
C PHE A 150 2.14 -6.02 7.74
N ARG A 151 3.17 -6.03 6.88
CA ARG A 151 3.35 -5.02 5.84
C ARG A 151 2.80 -5.50 4.51
N MET A 152 1.86 -4.72 3.98
CA MET A 152 1.03 -5.04 2.81
C MET A 152 1.41 -4.24 1.56
N ASP A 153 2.61 -3.67 1.55
CA ASP A 153 3.24 -2.98 0.42
C ASP A 153 4.71 -3.45 0.34
N ALA A 154 5.31 -3.48 -0.85
CA ALA A 154 6.75 -3.70 -1.01
C ALA A 154 7.54 -2.64 -0.25
N HIS A 155 8.63 -3.04 0.38
CA HIS A 155 9.50 -2.09 1.04
C HIS A 155 10.42 -1.35 0.08
N VAL A 156 11.11 -0.34 0.59
CA VAL A 156 12.00 0.52 -0.20
C VAL A 156 13.05 -0.29 -0.95
N GLY A 157 13.71 -1.26 -0.32
CA GLY A 157 14.65 -2.17 -0.98
C GLY A 157 14.09 -2.84 -2.24
N MET A 158 12.88 -3.39 -2.16
CA MET A 158 12.19 -4.00 -3.31
C MET A 158 11.86 -2.95 -4.39
N LYS A 159 11.34 -1.79 -3.99
CA LYS A 159 11.00 -0.70 -4.94
C LYS A 159 12.24 -0.10 -5.58
N ALA A 160 13.34 0.04 -4.84
CA ALA A 160 14.62 0.55 -5.31
C ALA A 160 15.26 -0.41 -6.31
N GLU A 161 15.21 -1.72 -6.05
CA GLU A 161 15.64 -2.74 -7.00
C GLU A 161 14.85 -2.65 -8.31
N THR A 162 13.51 -2.62 -8.23
CA THR A 162 12.63 -2.43 -9.39
C THR A 162 12.96 -1.17 -10.17
N MET A 163 13.16 -0.05 -9.47
CA MET A 163 13.52 1.24 -10.06
C MET A 163 14.86 1.18 -10.80
N VAL A 164 15.88 0.57 -10.20
CA VAL A 164 17.23 0.47 -10.78
C VAL A 164 17.24 -0.47 -11.99
N ARG A 165 16.50 -1.59 -11.94
CA ARG A 165 16.36 -2.53 -13.06
C ARG A 165 15.74 -1.87 -14.31
N ALA A 166 14.86 -0.89 -14.11
CA ALA A 166 14.20 -0.16 -15.18
C ALA A 166 15.04 1.03 -15.74
N LEU A 167 16.25 1.27 -15.24
CA LEU A 167 17.13 2.27 -15.83
C LEU A 167 17.68 1.77 -17.17
N PRO A 168 17.52 2.53 -18.27
CA PRO A 168 18.09 2.14 -19.56
C PRO A 168 19.62 2.27 -19.53
N LYS A 169 20.27 1.60 -20.49
CA LYS A 169 21.74 1.52 -20.56
C LYS A 169 22.43 2.86 -20.82
N ASP A 170 21.74 3.83 -21.42
CA ASP A 170 22.28 5.16 -21.71
C ASP A 170 22.31 6.10 -20.49
N VAL A 171 21.62 5.75 -19.41
CA VAL A 171 21.73 6.44 -18.11
C VAL A 171 22.99 5.95 -17.40
N THR A 172 23.92 6.86 -17.15
CA THR A 172 25.20 6.66 -16.46
C THR A 172 25.42 7.67 -15.32
N ARG A 173 24.55 8.69 -15.19
CA ARG A 173 24.59 9.70 -14.12
C ARG A 173 23.18 9.95 -13.59
N VAL A 174 23.02 9.84 -12.28
CA VAL A 174 21.72 10.02 -11.61
C VAL A 174 21.81 10.94 -10.41
N TYR A 175 20.69 11.61 -10.10
CA TYR A 175 20.53 12.43 -8.91
C TYR A 175 19.53 11.79 -7.96
N LEU A 176 19.79 11.88 -6.65
CA LEU A 176 18.85 11.48 -5.59
C LEU A 176 18.40 12.72 -4.83
N LEU A 177 17.09 12.92 -4.72
CA LEU A 177 16.48 13.98 -3.90
C LEU A 177 15.29 13.39 -3.14
N ASN A 178 15.43 13.26 -1.81
CA ASN A 178 14.46 12.53 -0.98
C ASN A 178 14.07 13.30 0.28
N GLN A 179 12.93 12.97 0.90
CA GLN A 179 12.49 13.59 2.15
C GLN A 179 13.33 13.13 3.36
N ASP A 180 13.73 14.06 4.23
CA ASP A 180 14.60 13.83 5.38
C ASP A 180 13.82 13.23 6.57
N TYR A 181 13.58 11.93 6.48
CA TYR A 181 13.07 11.09 7.56
C TYR A 181 13.31 9.61 7.22
N LEU A 182 12.90 8.70 8.10
CA LEU A 182 13.19 7.26 8.00
C LEU A 182 13.00 6.69 6.58
N PHE A 183 11.91 7.04 5.90
CA PHE A 183 11.65 6.52 4.55
C PHE A 183 12.60 7.10 3.49
N GLY A 184 12.79 8.42 3.40
CA GLY A 184 13.66 8.97 2.35
C GLY A 184 15.14 8.64 2.57
N GLN A 185 15.56 8.46 3.83
CA GLN A 185 16.88 7.91 4.18
C GLN A 185 17.02 6.45 3.75
N SER A 186 15.98 5.62 3.94
CA SER A 186 15.91 4.26 3.39
C SER A 186 16.03 4.28 1.86
N VAL A 187 15.38 5.23 1.17
CA VAL A 187 15.43 5.33 -0.30
C VAL A 187 16.84 5.66 -0.76
N GLN A 188 17.51 6.64 -0.17
CA GLN A 188 18.90 6.96 -0.51
C GLN A 188 19.81 5.74 -0.33
N ARG A 189 19.73 5.05 0.81
CA ARG A 189 20.55 3.87 1.10
C ARG A 189 20.30 2.74 0.09
N ASP A 190 19.04 2.39 -0.12
CA ASP A 190 18.70 1.19 -0.86
C ASP A 190 18.87 1.41 -2.38
N VAL A 191 18.57 2.61 -2.90
CA VAL A 191 18.89 2.96 -4.30
C VAL A 191 20.39 2.89 -4.55
N LYS A 192 21.23 3.47 -3.66
CA LYS A 192 22.70 3.35 -3.80
C LYS A 192 23.17 1.90 -3.72
N THR A 193 22.57 1.09 -2.85
CA THR A 193 22.86 -0.34 -2.74
C THR A 193 22.58 -1.08 -4.04
N PHE A 194 21.41 -0.88 -4.65
CA PHE A 194 21.05 -1.56 -5.89
C PHE A 194 21.75 -0.98 -7.12
N LEU A 195 22.07 0.31 -7.16
CA LEU A 195 22.97 0.86 -8.18
C LEU A 195 24.32 0.15 -8.13
N GLY A 196 24.94 0.04 -6.95
CA GLY A 196 26.23 -0.66 -6.82
C GLY A 196 26.19 -2.14 -7.23
N LYS A 197 25.06 -2.82 -7.00
CA LYS A 197 24.89 -4.25 -7.36
C LYS A 197 24.54 -4.48 -8.84
N LEU A 198 23.64 -3.67 -9.40
CA LEU A 198 23.00 -3.95 -10.69
C LEU A 198 23.45 -3.02 -11.81
N ARG A 199 23.91 -1.81 -11.47
CA ARG A 199 24.33 -0.76 -12.40
C ARG A 199 25.60 -0.05 -11.89
N PRO A 200 26.72 -0.79 -11.68
CA PRO A 200 27.97 -0.19 -11.20
C PRO A 200 28.57 0.84 -12.18
N ASP A 201 28.07 0.87 -13.42
CA ASP A 201 28.35 1.88 -14.44
C ASP A 201 27.67 3.24 -14.19
N VAL A 202 26.68 3.30 -13.30
CA VAL A 202 25.91 4.50 -12.98
C VAL A 202 26.51 5.24 -11.78
N LYS A 203 26.83 6.51 -11.97
CA LYS A 203 27.32 7.42 -10.92
C LYS A 203 26.19 8.23 -10.31
N VAL A 204 26.15 8.32 -8.98
CA VAL A 204 25.33 9.31 -8.28
C VAL A 204 26.06 10.65 -8.30
N VAL A 205 25.51 11.63 -9.02
CA VAL A 205 26.11 12.97 -9.22
C VAL A 205 25.51 14.04 -8.31
N GLY A 206 24.56 13.65 -7.47
CA GLY A 206 24.06 14.43 -6.34
C GLY A 206 23.12 13.59 -5.48
N ASP A 207 23.13 13.85 -4.18
CA ASP A 207 22.40 13.08 -3.17
C ASP A 207 22.01 14.02 -2.04
N GLU A 208 20.76 14.48 -2.03
CA GLU A 208 20.27 15.49 -1.08
C GLU A 208 18.99 15.04 -0.39
N LEU A 209 18.84 15.46 0.87
CA LEU A 209 17.61 15.33 1.64
C LEU A 209 16.92 16.68 1.81
N ILE A 210 15.59 16.69 1.78
CA ILE A 210 14.76 17.88 1.99
C ILE A 210 13.88 17.74 3.24
N PRO A 211 13.62 18.81 3.99
CA PRO A 211 12.70 18.74 5.12
C PRO A 211 11.28 18.42 4.65
N LEU A 212 10.70 17.34 5.17
CA LEU A 212 9.36 16.82 4.83
C LEU A 212 8.28 17.93 4.88
N GLY A 213 7.65 18.20 3.74
CA GLY A 213 6.51 19.11 3.58
C GLY A 213 6.82 20.60 3.72
N LYS A 214 8.09 20.98 3.91
CA LYS A 214 8.50 22.38 4.16
C LYS A 214 8.97 23.12 2.92
N VAL A 215 9.47 22.40 1.90
CA VAL A 215 9.95 23.04 0.67
C VAL A 215 8.76 23.45 -0.20
N LYS A 216 8.67 24.74 -0.53
CA LYS A 216 7.63 25.29 -1.42
C LYS A 216 8.16 25.72 -2.79
N ASP A 217 9.44 26.08 -2.84
CA ASP A 217 10.13 26.38 -4.08
C ASP A 217 11.24 25.35 -4.31
N PHE A 218 11.10 24.58 -5.39
CA PHE A 218 12.05 23.57 -5.80
C PHE A 218 13.06 24.06 -6.84
N SER A 219 12.92 25.30 -7.33
CA SER A 219 13.78 25.88 -8.37
C SER A 219 15.28 25.76 -8.07
N PRO A 220 15.76 26.01 -6.82
CA PRO A 220 17.18 25.84 -6.50
C PRO A 220 17.68 24.39 -6.67
N TYR A 221 16.85 23.41 -6.33
CA TYR A 221 17.19 21.99 -6.51
C TYR A 221 17.19 21.62 -7.99
N ILE A 222 16.25 22.14 -8.78
CA ILE A 222 16.23 21.96 -10.24
C ILE A 222 17.51 22.52 -10.88
N THR A 223 17.98 23.70 -10.44
CA THR A 223 19.26 24.28 -10.90
C THR A 223 20.44 23.36 -10.58
N LYS A 224 20.50 22.81 -9.36
CA LYS A 224 21.56 21.85 -8.96
C LYS A 224 21.51 20.56 -9.78
N ILE A 225 20.32 19.98 -9.98
CA ILE A 225 20.13 18.78 -10.80
C ILE A 225 20.64 19.03 -12.21
N LYS A 226 20.27 20.16 -12.83
CA LYS A 226 20.75 20.54 -14.17
C LYS A 226 22.28 20.68 -14.21
N ALA A 227 22.86 21.39 -13.24
CA ALA A 227 24.30 21.63 -13.17
C ALA A 227 25.12 20.35 -12.95
N SER A 228 24.55 19.35 -12.28
CA SER A 228 25.21 18.05 -12.04
C SER A 228 25.39 17.20 -13.31
N GLY A 229 24.66 17.51 -14.39
CA GLY A 229 24.64 16.71 -15.61
C GLY A 229 23.94 15.34 -15.44
N ALA A 230 23.06 15.22 -14.44
CA ALA A 230 22.23 14.04 -14.24
C ALA A 230 21.35 13.78 -15.45
N GLN A 231 21.20 12.50 -15.81
CA GLN A 231 20.34 12.03 -16.90
C GLN A 231 19.00 11.51 -16.35
N ALA A 232 18.97 11.16 -15.05
CA ALA A 232 17.76 10.78 -14.36
C ALA A 232 17.75 11.26 -12.91
N LEU A 233 16.55 11.51 -12.39
CA LEU A 233 16.25 11.74 -10.98
C LEU A 233 15.58 10.48 -10.41
N LEU A 234 16.15 9.89 -9.37
CA LEU A 234 15.52 8.79 -8.62
C LEU A 234 15.05 9.35 -7.28
N THR A 235 13.75 9.28 -7.04
CA THR A 235 13.14 9.87 -5.84
C THR A 235 12.03 9.01 -5.26
N GLY A 236 12.03 8.91 -3.94
CA GLY A 236 10.94 8.36 -3.16
C GLY A 236 9.93 9.41 -2.71
N ASN A 237 10.12 10.70 -3.00
CA ASN A 237 9.22 11.76 -2.54
C ASN A 237 7.76 11.41 -2.87
N TRP A 238 6.86 11.82 -1.97
CA TRP A 238 5.41 11.67 -2.13
C TRP A 238 4.68 12.93 -1.69
N GLY A 239 3.39 13.00 -2.02
CA GLY A 239 2.53 14.14 -1.71
C GLY A 239 3.07 15.46 -2.30
N PRO A 240 2.90 16.61 -1.61
CA PRO A 240 3.30 17.92 -2.12
C PRO A 240 4.79 18.04 -2.49
N ASP A 241 5.70 17.39 -1.76
CA ASP A 241 7.13 17.49 -2.08
C ASP A 241 7.47 16.82 -3.43
N MET A 242 6.70 15.79 -3.82
CA MET A 242 6.86 15.14 -5.12
C MET A 242 6.21 15.93 -6.23
N THR A 243 4.97 16.37 -6.03
CA THR A 243 4.23 17.11 -7.06
C THR A 243 4.89 18.44 -7.38
N LEU A 244 5.36 19.18 -6.36
CA LEU A 244 6.07 20.45 -6.55
C LEU A 244 7.45 20.26 -7.19
N LEU A 245 8.19 19.19 -6.82
CA LEU A 245 9.48 18.87 -7.43
C LEU A 245 9.35 18.59 -8.93
N ILE A 246 8.45 17.69 -9.30
CA ILE A 246 8.25 17.35 -10.71
C ILE A 246 7.73 18.55 -11.48
N LYS A 247 6.75 19.27 -10.93
CA LYS A 247 6.22 20.50 -11.56
C LYS A 247 7.32 21.52 -11.81
N ALA A 248 8.17 21.82 -10.83
CA ALA A 248 9.27 22.76 -10.99
C ALA A 248 10.26 22.31 -12.08
N GLY A 249 10.53 21.00 -12.17
CA GLY A 249 11.35 20.44 -13.23
C GLY A 249 10.72 20.58 -14.62
N MET A 250 9.43 20.32 -14.75
CA MET A 250 8.68 20.49 -16.01
C MET A 250 8.61 21.97 -16.44
N ASP A 251 8.29 22.88 -15.51
CA ASP A 251 8.19 24.32 -15.77
C ASP A 251 9.55 24.92 -16.17
N ALA A 252 10.66 24.41 -15.61
CA ALA A 252 12.02 24.81 -15.97
C ALA A 252 12.56 24.17 -17.26
N GLY A 253 11.79 23.28 -17.91
CA GLY A 253 12.23 22.54 -19.10
C GLY A 253 13.39 21.59 -18.82
N LEU A 254 13.48 21.03 -17.60
CA LEU A 254 14.53 20.08 -17.24
C LEU A 254 14.33 18.77 -18.00
N ASP A 255 15.22 18.52 -18.97
CA ASP A 255 15.15 17.35 -19.85
C ASP A 255 15.91 16.15 -19.26
N ILE A 256 15.32 15.54 -18.23
CA ILE A 256 15.81 14.29 -17.62
C ILE A 256 14.68 13.27 -17.50
N ARG A 257 15.05 12.03 -17.22
CA ARG A 257 14.07 10.98 -16.85
C ARG A 257 13.77 11.05 -15.36
N TYR A 258 12.49 11.01 -15.00
CA TYR A 258 12.05 10.98 -13.60
C TYR A 258 11.68 9.54 -13.24
N TYR A 259 12.35 8.96 -12.25
CA TYR A 259 12.03 7.66 -11.69
C TYR A 259 11.54 7.88 -10.26
N THR A 260 10.28 7.54 -10.02
CA THR A 260 9.57 7.88 -8.79
C THR A 260 8.98 6.63 -8.15
N MET A 261 8.69 6.68 -6.85
CA MET A 261 7.87 5.64 -6.20
C MET A 261 6.37 5.96 -6.20
N TYR A 262 5.99 7.25 -6.35
CA TYR A 262 4.62 7.67 -6.01
C TYR A 262 3.99 8.71 -6.95
N ALA A 263 4.58 8.98 -8.12
CA ALA A 263 4.00 9.93 -9.06
C ALA A 263 2.68 9.48 -9.69
N HIS A 264 2.32 8.20 -9.57
CA HIS A 264 1.05 7.62 -10.02
C HIS A 264 -0.09 7.78 -9.02
N LEU A 265 0.20 8.22 -7.78
CA LEU A 265 -0.85 8.51 -6.80
C LEU A 265 -1.64 9.75 -7.22
N GLY A 266 -2.82 9.91 -6.65
CA GLY A 266 -3.72 11.02 -6.97
C GLY A 266 -3.08 12.40 -6.76
N GLY A 267 -3.35 13.31 -7.70
CA GLY A 267 -2.71 14.61 -7.87
C GLY A 267 -1.39 14.57 -8.62
N GLY A 268 -0.76 13.41 -8.75
CA GLY A 268 0.53 13.24 -9.43
C GLY A 268 0.43 13.51 -10.92
N ALA A 269 -0.57 12.93 -11.60
CA ALA A 269 -0.78 13.12 -13.04
C ALA A 269 -1.02 14.60 -13.38
N THR A 270 -1.89 15.28 -12.62
CA THR A 270 -2.14 16.73 -12.78
C THR A 270 -0.86 17.55 -12.61
N ALA A 271 -0.03 17.24 -11.62
CA ALA A 271 1.21 17.96 -11.37
C ALA A 271 2.27 17.75 -12.47
N ILE A 272 2.34 16.55 -13.03
CA ILE A 272 3.23 16.21 -14.14
C ILE A 272 2.80 16.93 -15.43
N GLY A 273 1.51 16.88 -15.75
CA GLY A 273 0.92 17.49 -16.94
C GLY A 273 1.49 16.96 -18.28
N PRO A 274 1.16 17.62 -19.40
CA PRO A 274 1.54 17.16 -20.74
C PRO A 274 3.06 17.12 -20.99
N ALA A 275 3.83 17.94 -20.28
CA ALA A 275 5.30 18.00 -20.39
C ALA A 275 5.98 16.71 -19.94
N GLY A 276 5.32 15.90 -19.11
CA GLY A 276 5.86 14.64 -18.62
C GLY A 276 5.72 13.45 -19.56
N ASN A 277 5.14 13.61 -20.76
CA ASN A 277 4.95 12.52 -21.72
C ASN A 277 6.25 11.76 -21.99
N GLY A 278 6.31 10.48 -21.60
CA GLY A 278 7.47 9.59 -21.75
C GLY A 278 8.64 9.88 -20.80
N LYS A 279 8.56 10.94 -19.99
CA LYS A 279 9.64 11.38 -19.10
C LYS A 279 9.51 10.84 -17.68
N VAL A 280 8.29 10.58 -17.21
CA VAL A 280 8.03 10.13 -15.84
C VAL A 280 7.72 8.64 -15.79
N ARG A 281 8.42 7.95 -14.90
CA ARG A 281 8.22 6.55 -14.53
C ARG A 281 7.90 6.45 -13.06
N SER A 282 7.01 5.53 -12.71
CA SER A 282 6.65 5.27 -11.32
C SER A 282 6.65 3.79 -11.00
N VAL A 283 7.26 3.41 -9.88
CA VAL A 283 7.18 2.07 -9.32
C VAL A 283 5.83 1.91 -8.63
N MET A 284 4.99 1.00 -9.10
CA MET A 284 3.59 0.91 -8.70
C MET A 284 3.17 -0.53 -8.49
N ALA A 285 2.25 -0.73 -7.54
CA ALA A 285 1.56 -2.01 -7.39
C ALA A 285 0.42 -2.16 -8.41
N PHE A 286 -0.10 -1.05 -8.95
CA PHE A 286 -1.21 -1.04 -9.89
C PHE A 286 -1.33 0.29 -10.62
N HIS A 287 -1.87 0.24 -11.83
CA HIS A 287 -2.52 1.36 -12.53
C HIS A 287 -3.66 0.81 -13.39
N GLU A 288 -4.69 1.60 -13.66
CA GLU A 288 -5.94 1.07 -14.25
C GLU A 288 -5.77 0.46 -15.65
N ASN A 289 -4.81 0.96 -16.46
CA ASN A 289 -4.53 0.37 -17.76
C ASN A 289 -3.95 -1.04 -17.67
N ILE A 290 -3.37 -1.46 -16.54
CA ILE A 290 -2.81 -2.81 -16.43
C ILE A 290 -3.90 -3.88 -16.57
N ALA A 291 -5.12 -3.60 -16.12
CA ALA A 291 -6.25 -4.50 -16.28
C ALA A 291 -6.59 -4.73 -17.75
N VAL A 292 -6.46 -3.67 -18.57
CA VAL A 292 -6.65 -3.72 -20.02
C VAL A 292 -5.51 -4.48 -20.68
N GLU A 293 -4.27 -4.15 -20.32
CA GLU A 293 -3.04 -4.76 -20.84
C GLU A 293 -2.99 -6.27 -20.56
N THR A 294 -3.56 -6.72 -19.44
CA THR A 294 -3.58 -8.13 -19.00
C THR A 294 -4.92 -8.83 -19.22
N GLY A 295 -5.90 -8.17 -19.85
CA GLY A 295 -7.22 -8.75 -20.16
C GLY A 295 -8.09 -9.08 -18.94
N LYS A 296 -7.90 -8.40 -17.81
CA LYS A 296 -8.67 -8.60 -16.56
C LYS A 296 -9.95 -7.77 -16.56
N THR A 297 -10.95 -8.22 -17.31
CA THR A 297 -12.21 -7.50 -17.55
C THR A 297 -12.99 -7.17 -16.27
N ASP A 298 -12.99 -8.06 -15.28
CA ASP A 298 -13.69 -7.83 -14.01
C ASP A 298 -13.03 -6.69 -13.23
N THR A 299 -11.69 -6.68 -13.22
CA THR A 299 -10.89 -5.64 -12.57
C THR A 299 -11.02 -4.31 -13.30
N GLU A 300 -10.96 -4.32 -14.63
CA GLU A 300 -11.23 -3.13 -15.45
C GLU A 300 -12.63 -2.56 -15.16
N GLY A 301 -13.66 -3.42 -15.11
CA GLY A 301 -15.02 -3.03 -14.83
C GLY A 301 -15.19 -2.41 -13.45
N TRP A 302 -14.54 -2.99 -12.44
CA TRP A 302 -14.55 -2.48 -11.07
C TRP A 302 -13.82 -1.14 -10.95
N THR A 303 -12.58 -1.00 -11.44
CA THR A 303 -11.88 0.28 -11.36
C THR A 303 -12.55 1.37 -12.20
N ARG A 304 -13.18 1.03 -13.34
CA ARG A 304 -14.02 1.97 -14.10
C ARG A 304 -15.19 2.53 -13.28
N GLN A 305 -15.79 1.73 -12.39
CA GLN A 305 -16.84 2.22 -11.50
C GLN A 305 -16.26 3.26 -10.52
N PHE A 306 -15.07 3.01 -9.95
CA PHE A 306 -14.40 4.01 -9.11
C PHE A 306 -14.21 5.34 -9.84
N ARG A 307 -13.66 5.30 -11.06
CA ARG A 307 -13.47 6.50 -11.92
C ARG A 307 -14.77 7.25 -12.22
N SER A 308 -15.91 6.56 -12.24
CA SER A 308 -17.20 7.21 -12.54
C SER A 308 -17.70 8.10 -11.41
N THR A 309 -17.17 7.95 -10.20
CA THR A 309 -17.60 8.68 -9.01
C THR A 309 -16.48 9.47 -8.31
N HIS A 310 -15.25 9.44 -8.85
CA HIS A 310 -14.07 10.09 -8.28
C HIS A 310 -13.27 10.83 -9.36
N ASP A 311 -12.59 11.91 -8.97
CA ASP A 311 -11.79 12.76 -9.88
C ASP A 311 -10.30 12.35 -9.96
N PHE A 312 -9.93 11.18 -9.43
CA PHE A 312 -8.59 10.63 -9.51
C PHE A 312 -8.63 9.12 -9.81
N ASP A 313 -7.50 8.59 -10.25
CA ASP A 313 -7.38 7.19 -10.66
C ASP A 313 -7.44 6.23 -9.46
N PHE A 314 -7.99 5.03 -9.67
CA PHE A 314 -7.81 3.95 -8.71
C PHE A 314 -6.37 3.40 -8.79
N TYR A 315 -5.62 3.48 -7.69
CA TYR A 315 -4.25 2.94 -7.60
C TYR A 315 -4.08 1.91 -6.47
N ALA A 316 -5.11 1.71 -5.66
CA ALA A 316 -5.03 1.01 -4.38
C ALA A 316 -5.26 -0.52 -4.44
N ALA A 317 -4.66 -1.24 -5.40
CA ALA A 317 -4.80 -2.71 -5.46
C ALA A 317 -4.25 -3.40 -4.19
N GLY A 318 -3.18 -2.87 -3.61
CA GLY A 318 -2.66 -3.32 -2.31
C GLY A 318 -3.66 -3.15 -1.17
N PHE A 319 -4.49 -2.10 -1.20
CA PHE A 319 -5.54 -1.91 -0.20
C PHE A 319 -6.64 -2.94 -0.35
N ARG A 320 -7.01 -3.33 -1.57
CA ARG A 320 -7.95 -4.44 -1.77
C ARG A 320 -7.38 -5.75 -1.22
N THR A 321 -6.11 -6.01 -1.54
CA THR A 321 -5.35 -7.17 -1.04
C THR A 321 -5.36 -7.23 0.50
N ILE A 322 -5.27 -6.10 1.20
CA ILE A 322 -5.36 -6.03 2.67
C ILE A 322 -6.65 -6.67 3.20
N PHE A 323 -7.80 -6.25 2.68
CA PHE A 323 -9.10 -6.73 3.17
C PHE A 323 -9.35 -8.18 2.76
N GLU A 324 -8.88 -8.60 1.57
CA GLU A 324 -8.95 -9.99 1.14
C GLU A 324 -8.06 -10.90 2.02
N PHE A 325 -6.87 -10.42 2.46
CA PHE A 325 -6.02 -11.13 3.42
C PHE A 325 -6.67 -11.24 4.80
N LEU A 326 -7.21 -10.14 5.34
CA LEU A 326 -7.91 -10.14 6.63
C LEU A 326 -9.12 -11.09 6.58
N GLN A 327 -9.91 -11.02 5.52
CA GLN A 327 -11.04 -11.91 5.29
C GLN A 327 -10.61 -13.37 5.25
N ALA A 328 -9.63 -13.71 4.41
CA ALA A 328 -9.14 -15.07 4.26
C ALA A 328 -8.53 -15.63 5.56
N ALA A 329 -7.73 -14.84 6.27
CA ALA A 329 -7.10 -15.23 7.52
C ALA A 329 -8.13 -15.45 8.64
N MET A 330 -9.08 -14.54 8.82
CA MET A 330 -10.13 -14.67 9.83
C MET A 330 -11.05 -15.86 9.54
N ASN A 331 -11.43 -16.07 8.27
CA ASN A 331 -12.21 -17.23 7.85
C ASN A 331 -11.45 -18.54 8.09
N LYS A 332 -10.17 -18.61 7.72
CA LYS A 332 -9.30 -19.77 7.97
C LYS A 332 -9.14 -20.07 9.46
N ALA A 333 -9.04 -19.03 10.29
CA ALA A 333 -8.95 -19.16 11.73
C ALA A 333 -10.29 -19.47 12.42
N GLY A 334 -11.43 -19.31 11.72
CA GLY A 334 -12.75 -19.33 12.31
C GLY A 334 -12.94 -18.25 13.40
N SER A 335 -12.15 -17.18 13.36
CA SER A 335 -12.10 -16.18 14.43
C SER A 335 -11.52 -14.84 13.98
N ALA A 336 -12.11 -13.76 14.49
CA ALA A 336 -11.59 -12.39 14.37
C ALA A 336 -10.68 -12.01 15.55
N ASP A 337 -10.27 -12.98 16.38
CA ASP A 337 -9.29 -12.78 17.44
C ASP A 337 -7.88 -12.49 16.85
N PRO A 338 -7.23 -11.38 17.26
CA PRO A 338 -5.89 -10.98 16.80
C PRO A 338 -4.82 -12.05 16.85
N VAL A 339 -4.78 -12.89 17.89
CA VAL A 339 -3.77 -13.96 17.99
C VAL A 339 -4.03 -15.02 16.92
N LYS A 340 -5.29 -15.41 16.76
CA LYS A 340 -5.69 -16.46 15.81
C LYS A 340 -5.52 -16.04 14.36
N PHE A 341 -6.04 -14.88 13.96
CA PHE A 341 -5.92 -14.47 12.56
C PHE A 341 -4.50 -14.01 12.19
N ALA A 342 -3.70 -13.45 13.12
CA ALA A 342 -2.29 -13.17 12.86
C ALA A 342 -1.51 -14.45 12.51
N ALA A 343 -1.70 -15.52 13.30
CA ALA A 343 -1.10 -16.82 13.01
C ALA A 343 -1.57 -17.38 11.66
N ALA A 344 -2.84 -17.14 11.30
CA ALA A 344 -3.40 -17.58 10.02
C ALA A 344 -2.88 -16.77 8.82
N MET A 345 -2.43 -15.52 9.03
CA MET A 345 -1.79 -14.69 8.01
C MET A 345 -0.35 -15.13 7.70
N GLU A 346 0.39 -15.70 8.65
CA GLU A 346 1.76 -16.20 8.38
C GLU A 346 1.77 -17.26 7.27
N GLY A 347 2.43 -16.97 6.15
CA GLY A 347 2.50 -17.88 5.00
C GLY A 347 1.19 -18.01 4.22
N LEU A 348 0.18 -17.18 4.52
CA LEU A 348 -1.06 -17.17 3.74
C LEU A 348 -0.76 -16.68 2.32
N THR A 349 -1.32 -17.40 1.35
CA THR A 349 -1.33 -17.03 -0.05
C THR A 349 -2.77 -16.82 -0.49
N ILE A 350 -3.04 -15.73 -1.19
CA ILE A 350 -4.31 -15.49 -1.88
C ILE A 350 -4.05 -15.12 -3.34
N THR A 351 -5.10 -15.16 -4.15
CA THR A 351 -5.10 -14.63 -5.51
C THR A 351 -5.59 -13.19 -5.47
N ASP A 352 -4.79 -12.24 -5.95
CA ASP A 352 -5.15 -10.82 -6.00
C ASP A 352 -6.14 -10.50 -7.15
N MET A 353 -6.53 -9.22 -7.24
CA MET A 353 -7.43 -8.74 -8.30
C MET A 353 -6.87 -8.82 -9.73
N LEU A 354 -5.56 -9.00 -9.90
CA LEU A 354 -4.94 -9.26 -11.21
C LEU A 354 -4.79 -10.77 -11.47
N GLY A 355 -5.14 -11.63 -10.53
CA GLY A 355 -5.01 -13.08 -10.65
C GLY A 355 -3.63 -13.60 -10.26
N HIS A 356 -2.79 -12.79 -9.61
CA HIS A 356 -1.46 -13.18 -9.18
C HIS A 356 -1.50 -13.76 -7.77
N GLN A 357 -0.60 -14.69 -7.49
CA GLN A 357 -0.43 -15.20 -6.13
C GLN A 357 0.37 -14.19 -5.31
N VAL A 358 -0.22 -13.74 -4.21
CA VAL A 358 0.39 -12.84 -3.24
C VAL A 358 0.54 -13.57 -1.91
N THR A 359 1.74 -13.55 -1.34
CA THR A 359 2.09 -14.38 -0.16
C THR A 359 2.60 -13.52 0.97
N MET A 360 2.08 -13.71 2.18
CA MET A 360 2.64 -13.09 3.38
C MET A 360 3.85 -13.89 3.86
N ARG A 361 5.05 -13.35 3.69
CA ARG A 361 6.30 -14.04 4.06
C ARG A 361 6.36 -14.21 5.57
N LYS A 362 6.44 -15.47 6.02
CA LYS A 362 6.45 -15.83 7.45
C LYS A 362 7.66 -15.29 8.21
N ALA A 363 8.80 -15.12 7.55
CA ALA A 363 10.05 -14.75 8.22
C ALA A 363 10.01 -13.34 8.85
N ASP A 364 9.30 -12.41 8.22
CA ASP A 364 9.35 -10.99 8.57
C ASP A 364 8.02 -10.24 8.36
N HIS A 365 6.96 -10.95 7.97
CA HIS A 365 5.63 -10.39 7.68
C HIS A 365 5.62 -9.32 6.58
N GLN A 366 6.46 -9.50 5.57
CA GLN A 366 6.43 -8.75 4.30
C GLN A 366 5.54 -9.45 3.27
N ILE A 367 4.63 -8.73 2.64
CA ILE A 367 3.91 -9.23 1.47
C ILE A 367 4.86 -9.42 0.27
N LEU A 368 4.79 -10.56 -0.40
CA LEU A 368 5.42 -10.79 -1.69
C LEU A 368 4.35 -10.66 -2.76
N SER A 369 4.46 -9.63 -3.60
CA SER A 369 3.56 -9.34 -4.70
C SER A 369 4.33 -8.82 -5.91
N GLU A 370 3.67 -8.83 -7.06
CA GLU A 370 4.22 -8.28 -8.29
C GLU A 370 4.24 -6.75 -8.24
N TYR A 371 5.26 -6.14 -8.83
CA TYR A 371 5.36 -4.69 -9.01
C TYR A 371 5.66 -4.34 -10.46
N PHE A 372 5.27 -3.12 -10.81
CA PHE A 372 5.39 -2.60 -12.16
C PHE A 372 6.20 -1.31 -12.15
N VAL A 373 6.84 -1.02 -13.27
CA VAL A 373 7.27 0.33 -13.62
C VAL A 373 6.38 0.82 -14.74
N GLY A 374 5.53 1.78 -14.43
CA GLY A 374 4.66 2.43 -15.41
C GLY A 374 5.31 3.71 -15.94
N VAL A 375 5.19 3.96 -17.25
CA VAL A 375 5.54 5.23 -17.87
C VAL A 375 4.29 6.08 -18.09
N PHE A 376 4.39 7.37 -17.80
CA PHE A 376 3.32 8.33 -18.05
C PHE A 376 3.33 8.76 -19.52
N THR A 377 2.32 8.36 -20.30
CA THR A 377 2.35 8.54 -21.76
C THR A 377 0.95 8.64 -22.40
N LYS A 378 0.92 9.04 -23.67
CA LYS A 378 -0.29 9.08 -24.51
C LYS A 378 -0.62 7.69 -25.07
N GLY A 379 -1.84 7.55 -25.59
CA GLY A 379 -2.26 6.34 -26.34
C GLY A 379 -2.60 5.16 -25.45
N VAL A 380 -2.90 5.41 -24.17
CA VAL A 380 -3.49 4.44 -23.24
C VAL A 380 -5.02 4.58 -23.24
N LYS A 381 -5.73 3.54 -22.79
CA LYS A 381 -7.20 3.54 -22.78
C LYS A 381 -7.78 4.49 -21.72
N TYR A 382 -7.21 4.46 -20.52
CA TYR A 382 -7.57 5.31 -19.40
C TYR A 382 -6.48 6.35 -19.20
N ASP A 383 -6.83 7.61 -19.43
CA ASP A 383 -5.96 8.72 -19.05
C ASP A 383 -6.04 8.95 -17.53
N SER A 384 -4.99 9.49 -16.95
CA SER A 384 -4.95 9.83 -15.54
C SER A 384 -5.40 11.26 -15.33
N GLU A 385 -6.37 11.45 -14.43
CA GLU A 385 -6.81 12.78 -13.96
C GLU A 385 -7.16 13.76 -15.10
N LYS A 386 -7.76 13.27 -16.19
CA LYS A 386 -8.20 14.10 -17.34
C LYS A 386 -7.05 14.83 -18.05
N THR A 387 -5.81 14.37 -17.89
CA THR A 387 -4.62 15.01 -18.48
C THR A 387 -4.42 14.69 -19.96
N GLY A 388 -5.13 13.67 -20.49
CA GLY A 388 -4.87 13.12 -21.83
C GLY A 388 -3.63 12.23 -21.93
N LEU A 389 -2.98 11.94 -20.79
CA LEU A 389 -1.89 10.98 -20.62
C LEU A 389 -2.30 10.00 -19.52
N GLY A 390 -1.79 8.78 -19.53
CA GLY A 390 -1.96 7.85 -18.41
C GLY A 390 -0.79 6.88 -18.30
N TRP A 391 -0.88 5.97 -17.34
CA TRP A 391 0.20 5.01 -17.06
C TRP A 391 0.11 3.80 -17.98
N LYS A 392 1.25 3.41 -18.56
CA LYS A 392 1.45 2.18 -19.33
C LYS A 392 2.55 1.35 -18.69
N THR A 393 2.36 0.04 -18.55
CA THR A 393 3.42 -0.84 -18.04
C THR A 393 4.62 -0.89 -19.00
N GLU A 394 5.83 -0.56 -18.53
CA GLU A 394 7.10 -0.78 -19.25
C GLU A 394 7.85 -2.01 -18.72
N THR A 395 7.76 -2.27 -17.42
CA THR A 395 8.48 -3.36 -16.77
C THR A 395 7.62 -4.00 -15.70
N THR A 396 7.68 -5.31 -15.63
CA THR A 396 7.04 -6.13 -14.60
C THR A 396 8.13 -6.86 -13.83
N VAL A 397 8.06 -6.82 -12.50
CA VAL A 397 9.00 -7.51 -11.60
C VAL A 397 8.23 -8.49 -10.74
N LEU A 398 8.57 -9.76 -10.87
CA LEU A 398 7.87 -10.87 -10.23
C LEU A 398 8.17 -10.94 -8.74
N PRO A 399 7.25 -11.45 -7.90
CA PRO A 399 7.47 -11.58 -6.45
C PRO A 399 8.78 -12.32 -6.09
N LYS A 400 9.10 -13.38 -6.84
CA LYS A 400 10.33 -14.18 -6.63
C LYS A 400 11.62 -13.38 -6.83
N ASP A 401 11.58 -12.34 -7.67
CA ASP A 401 12.74 -11.50 -7.98
C ASP A 401 12.88 -10.36 -6.96
N LEU A 402 11.85 -10.14 -6.14
CA LEU A 402 11.81 -9.17 -5.04
C LEU A 402 11.95 -9.82 -3.66
N ASP A 403 12.00 -11.15 -3.57
CA ASP A 403 12.19 -11.88 -2.33
C ASP A 403 13.62 -11.69 -1.81
N GLN A 404 13.85 -10.58 -1.12
CA GLN A 404 15.15 -10.16 -0.60
C GLN A 404 15.42 -10.76 0.79
N PRO A 405 16.69 -11.07 1.13
CA PRO A 405 17.06 -11.45 2.50
C PRO A 405 16.63 -10.38 3.51
N ASN A 406 16.29 -10.82 4.72
CA ASN A 406 15.92 -9.94 5.82
C ASN A 406 16.76 -10.25 7.07
N THR A 407 16.83 -9.28 7.98
CA THR A 407 17.52 -9.38 9.28
C THR A 407 16.54 -9.55 10.45
N CYS A 408 15.28 -9.85 10.13
CA CYS A 408 14.21 -9.85 11.10
C CYS A 408 14.34 -10.99 12.11
N ASN A 409 14.11 -10.66 13.39
CA ASN A 409 14.07 -11.61 14.48
C ASN A 409 12.84 -11.38 15.37
N MET A 410 11.68 -11.91 14.95
CA MET A 410 10.42 -11.73 15.67
C MET A 410 10.22 -12.78 16.77
N LYS A 411 9.83 -12.29 17.95
CA LYS A 411 9.29 -13.13 19.02
C LYS A 411 7.83 -13.47 18.72
N ARG A 412 7.55 -14.73 18.40
CA ARG A 412 6.17 -15.24 18.28
C ARG A 412 5.54 -15.40 19.67
N PRO A 413 4.23 -15.10 19.83
CA PRO A 413 3.52 -15.39 21.07
C PRO A 413 3.52 -16.91 21.33
N THR A 414 3.68 -17.31 22.59
CA THR A 414 3.44 -18.69 23.00
C THR A 414 1.96 -19.01 22.79
N SER A 415 1.70 -20.12 22.10
CA SER A 415 0.36 -20.66 21.78
C SER A 415 -0.53 -20.83 22.99
#